data_AF-A0A934A1K9-F1
#
_entry.id   AF-A0A934A1K9-F1
#
_cell.length_a   1.000
_cell.length_b   1.000
_cell.length_c   1.000
_cell.angle_alpha   90.00
_cell.angle_beta   90.00
_cell.angle_gamma   90.00
#
_symmetry.space_group_name_H-M   'P 1'
#
loop_
_entity.id
_entity.type
_entity.pdbx_description
1 polymer ?
#
loop_
_entity_poly.entity_id
_entity_poly.type
_entity_poly.pdbx_seq_one_letter_code
_entity_poly.pdbx_strand_id
1 'polypeptide(L)'
;MSRAWGKRALILAFVLGWSMPLEARAPQGRFTVSATGETVKDEVTGLVWQRAVSAGSYTWAAAESYCQSLNLGGWSTGWRPPSAKELVSIVDYRSHGPAIDTAVFPGTPSEAFWSSGNNPNIGSGRWIVEFDRGATHNNNLPVRVRCVR
;
A
#
# COMPACT_ATOMS: atom_id res chain seq x y z
N MET A 1 -16.03 53.66 42.62
CA MET A 1 -16.34 52.22 42.78
C MET A 1 -16.50 51.67 41.37
N SER A 2 -15.75 50.75 40.77
CA SER A 2 -14.82 49.70 41.19
C SER A 2 -14.15 49.11 39.92
N ARG A 3 -12.84 48.78 39.98
CA ARG A 3 -12.06 47.62 39.42
C ARG A 3 -12.47 47.03 38.04
N ALA A 4 -11.63 46.50 37.13
CA ALA A 4 -10.20 46.19 37.02
C ALA A 4 -9.93 45.68 35.55
N TRP A 5 -8.65 45.50 35.20
CA TRP A 5 -8.06 45.02 33.94
C TRP A 5 -8.44 43.59 33.47
N GLY A 6 -8.28 43.33 32.15
CA GLY A 6 -8.11 41.98 31.59
C GLY A 6 -7.72 41.96 30.10
N LYS A 7 -6.46 41.64 29.78
CA LYS A 7 -5.94 41.42 28.41
C LYS A 7 -6.41 40.06 27.87
N ARG A 8 -6.60 39.91 26.54
CA ARG A 8 -6.17 38.74 25.73
C ARG A 8 -6.49 38.91 24.24
N ALA A 9 -5.48 38.67 23.41
CA ALA A 9 -5.53 38.58 21.95
C ALA A 9 -6.16 37.26 21.49
N LEU A 10 -6.86 37.26 20.35
CA LEU A 10 -7.21 36.03 19.62
C LEU A 10 -7.14 36.27 18.10
N ILE A 11 -6.04 35.74 17.57
CA ILE A 11 -5.72 35.15 16.27
C ILE A 11 -6.88 35.08 15.24
N LEU A 12 -6.62 35.64 14.06
CA LEU A 12 -7.36 35.43 12.82
C LEU A 12 -7.26 33.96 12.38
N ALA A 13 -8.36 33.23 12.38
CA ALA A 13 -8.45 31.95 11.68
C ALA A 13 -9.02 32.18 10.28
N PHE A 14 -8.15 32.10 9.26
CA PHE A 14 -8.56 32.01 7.86
C PHE A 14 -9.21 30.65 7.63
N VAL A 15 -10.52 30.65 7.41
CA VAL A 15 -11.26 29.52 6.86
C VAL A 15 -11.01 29.53 5.35
N LEU A 16 -10.01 28.80 4.89
CA LEU A 16 -9.91 28.45 3.47
C LEU A 16 -10.52 27.06 3.31
N GLY A 17 -11.71 27.07 2.70
CA GLY A 17 -12.49 25.89 2.43
C GLY A 17 -11.72 24.94 1.53
N TRP A 18 -11.56 23.71 2.01
CA TRP A 18 -11.41 22.56 1.15
C TRP A 18 -12.67 21.72 1.35
N SER A 19 -13.56 21.77 0.35
CA SER A 19 -14.59 20.75 0.21
C SER A 19 -13.86 19.45 -0.14
N MET A 20 -13.67 18.58 0.85
CA MET A 20 -13.23 17.22 0.59
C MET A 20 -14.43 16.45 0.04
N PRO A 21 -14.38 15.92 -1.19
CA PRO A 21 -15.44 15.05 -1.67
C PRO A 21 -15.38 13.76 -0.85
N LEU A 22 -16.54 13.37 -0.31
CA LEU A 22 -16.72 12.22 0.57
C LEU A 22 -16.83 10.96 -0.29
N GLU A 23 -15.77 10.57 -0.98
CA GLU A 23 -15.70 9.23 -1.58
C GLU A 23 -15.31 8.21 -0.50
N ALA A 24 -16.13 7.17 -0.40
CA ALA A 24 -16.04 6.08 0.57
C ALA A 24 -14.68 5.33 0.49
N ARG A 25 -13.66 5.83 1.20
CA ARG A 25 -12.34 5.20 1.31
C ARG A 25 -12.34 4.07 2.33
N ALA A 26 -11.24 3.29 2.36
CA ALA A 26 -10.91 2.39 3.48
C ALA A 26 -11.02 3.13 4.82
N PRO A 27 -11.12 2.45 5.99
CA PRO A 27 -11.24 3.13 7.28
C PRO A 27 -10.22 4.27 7.37
N GLN A 28 -10.69 5.51 7.54
CA GLN A 28 -9.81 6.68 7.60
C GLN A 28 -8.71 6.41 8.62
N GLY A 29 -7.45 6.48 8.17
CA GLY A 29 -6.29 6.37 9.05
C GLY A 29 -5.65 4.99 9.18
N ARG A 30 -6.07 3.94 8.43
CA ARG A 30 -5.31 2.67 8.43
C ARG A 30 -3.93 2.82 7.77
N PHE A 31 -3.86 3.57 6.67
CA PHE A 31 -2.65 3.70 5.87
C PHE A 31 -2.06 5.10 6.00
N THR A 32 -0.78 5.16 6.36
CA THR A 32 -0.01 6.41 6.46
C THR A 32 1.02 6.45 5.34
N VAL A 33 0.91 7.43 4.44
CA VAL A 33 1.90 7.66 3.38
C VAL A 33 3.12 8.37 3.98
N SER A 34 4.33 7.94 3.63
CA SER A 34 5.56 8.60 4.09
C SER A 34 5.66 10.04 3.60
N ALA A 35 6.44 10.87 4.29
CA ALA A 35 6.68 12.26 3.85
C ALA A 35 7.31 12.34 2.44
N THR A 36 8.10 11.34 2.05
CA THR A 36 8.68 11.23 0.70
C THR A 36 7.67 10.72 -0.34
N GLY A 37 6.54 10.15 0.09
CA GLY A 37 5.54 9.57 -0.80
C GLY A 37 5.94 8.22 -1.42
N GLU A 38 7.04 7.62 -0.97
CA GLU A 38 7.60 6.38 -1.53
C GLU A 38 7.05 5.11 -0.87
N THR A 39 6.62 5.21 0.39
CA THR A 39 6.15 4.06 1.16
C THR A 39 4.80 4.32 1.82
N VAL A 40 4.11 3.25 2.18
CA VAL A 40 2.85 3.26 2.93
C VAL A 40 3.02 2.38 4.14
N LYS A 41 2.80 2.94 5.34
CA LYS A 41 2.71 2.15 6.57
C LYS A 41 1.27 1.72 6.79
N ASP A 42 1.04 0.44 7.01
CA ASP A 42 -0.22 -0.09 7.50
C ASP A 42 -0.19 -0.10 9.02
N GLU A 43 -0.96 0.79 9.65
CA GLU A 43 -0.96 0.98 11.11
C GLU A 43 -1.58 -0.22 11.86
N VAL A 44 -2.31 -1.11 11.16
CA VAL A 44 -2.92 -2.30 11.77
C VAL A 44 -1.93 -3.46 11.82
N THR A 45 -1.22 -3.71 10.71
CA THR A 45 -0.28 -4.84 10.61
C THR A 45 1.15 -4.47 11.01
N GLY A 46 1.47 -3.17 11.05
CA GLY A 46 2.83 -2.67 11.25
C GLY A 46 3.72 -2.76 10.01
N LEU A 47 3.22 -3.35 8.92
CA LEU A 47 3.97 -3.53 7.68
C LEU A 47 4.19 -2.22 6.95
N VAL A 48 5.35 -2.09 6.30
CA VAL A 48 5.63 -0.98 5.39
C VAL A 48 5.68 -1.50 3.97
N TRP A 49 4.87 -0.90 3.12
CA TRP A 49 4.69 -1.26 1.73
C TRP A 49 5.43 -0.29 0.83
N GLN A 50 6.01 -0.82 -0.24
CA GLN A 50 6.36 -0.03 -1.40
C GLN A 50 5.08 0.63 -1.95
N ARG A 51 5.08 1.95 -2.18
CA ARG A 51 3.89 2.69 -2.64
C ARG A 51 3.70 2.68 -4.16
N ALA A 52 4.76 2.94 -4.92
CA ALA A 52 4.74 2.82 -6.37
C ALA A 52 5.07 1.38 -6.77
N VAL A 53 4.24 0.74 -7.59
CA VAL A 53 4.45 -0.65 -8.04
C VAL A 53 5.75 -0.80 -8.85
N SER A 54 6.33 -2.01 -8.83
CA SER A 54 7.47 -2.35 -9.69
C SER A 54 7.15 -2.21 -11.19
N ALA A 55 8.18 -1.97 -11.99
CA ALA A 55 8.06 -1.84 -13.43
C ALA A 55 7.99 -3.23 -14.08
N GLY A 56 6.86 -3.53 -14.73
CA GLY A 56 6.69 -4.76 -15.51
C GLY A 56 6.54 -6.04 -14.67
N SER A 57 6.73 -7.18 -15.35
CA SER A 57 6.55 -8.52 -14.78
C SER A 57 7.88 -9.22 -14.57
N TYR A 58 7.97 -9.98 -13.49
CA TYR A 58 9.17 -10.64 -13.01
C TYR A 58 8.95 -12.14 -12.92
N THR A 59 9.97 -12.95 -13.21
CA THR A 59 9.98 -14.33 -12.71
C THR A 59 10.01 -14.29 -11.18
N TRP A 60 9.62 -15.37 -10.49
CA TRP A 60 9.68 -15.40 -9.02
C TRP A 60 11.08 -15.04 -8.48
N ALA A 61 12.13 -15.66 -9.05
CA ALA A 61 13.51 -15.38 -8.63
C ALA A 61 13.91 -13.91 -8.85
N ALA A 62 13.48 -13.31 -9.97
CA ALA A 62 13.74 -11.89 -10.24
C ALA A 62 12.94 -10.97 -9.30
N ALA A 63 11.72 -11.33 -8.93
CA ALA A 63 10.90 -10.58 -7.98
C ALA A 63 11.51 -10.60 -6.56
N GLU A 64 12.02 -11.76 -6.15
CA GLU A 64 12.74 -11.91 -4.88
C GLU A 64 14.01 -11.05 -4.84
N SER A 65 14.83 -11.14 -5.89
CA SER A 65 16.03 -10.32 -6.04
C SER A 65 15.72 -8.82 -6.09
N TYR A 66 14.64 -8.43 -6.79
CA TYR A 66 14.16 -7.06 -6.84
C TYR A 66 13.83 -6.53 -5.44
N CYS A 67 13.05 -7.27 -4.65
CA CYS A 67 12.71 -6.83 -3.31
C CYS A 67 13.95 -6.78 -2.40
N GLN A 68 14.83 -7.78 -2.44
CA GLN A 68 16.02 -7.82 -1.57
C GLN A 68 17.01 -6.68 -1.85
N SER A 69 17.06 -6.17 -3.09
CA SER A 69 17.93 -5.07 -3.52
C SER A 69 17.25 -3.70 -3.48
N LEU A 70 15.97 -3.63 -3.11
CA LEU A 70 15.20 -2.40 -3.12
C LEU A 70 15.75 -1.41 -2.07
N ASN A 71 16.12 -0.22 -2.53
CA ASN A 71 16.45 0.91 -1.67
C ASN A 71 15.35 1.97 -1.80
N LEU A 72 14.53 2.12 -0.77
CA LEU A 72 13.31 2.93 -0.82
C LEU A 72 12.93 3.47 0.56
N GLY A 73 12.53 4.74 0.64
CA GLY A 73 12.04 5.35 1.89
C GLY A 73 13.06 5.38 3.02
N GLY A 74 14.34 5.55 2.68
CA GLY A 74 15.46 5.56 3.64
C GLY A 74 15.96 4.17 4.07
N TRP A 75 15.45 3.10 3.45
CA TRP A 75 15.81 1.73 3.79
C TRP A 75 16.47 0.99 2.63
N SER A 76 17.66 0.44 2.88
CA SER A 76 18.43 -0.35 1.91
C SER A 76 18.35 -1.87 2.10
N THR A 77 17.72 -2.35 3.18
CA THR A 77 17.57 -3.78 3.50
C THR A 77 16.23 -4.07 4.17
N GLY A 78 15.82 -5.35 4.18
CA GLY A 78 14.62 -5.84 4.87
C GLY A 78 13.37 -5.94 3.98
N TRP A 79 13.44 -5.43 2.76
CA TRP A 79 12.38 -5.59 1.76
C TRP A 79 12.31 -7.03 1.24
N ARG A 80 11.10 -7.57 1.13
CA ARG A 80 10.82 -8.92 0.64
C ARG A 80 9.51 -8.98 -0.16
N PRO A 81 9.29 -10.05 -0.93
CA PRO A 81 7.96 -10.34 -1.43
C PRO A 81 6.96 -10.58 -0.27
N PRO A 82 5.71 -10.11 -0.40
CA PRO A 82 4.66 -10.27 0.60
C PRO A 82 4.10 -11.70 0.58
N SER A 83 3.52 -12.18 1.67
CA SER A 83 2.69 -13.38 1.66
C SER A 83 1.32 -13.09 1.02
N ALA A 84 0.60 -14.14 0.62
CA ALA A 84 -0.74 -13.98 0.04
C ALA A 84 -1.70 -13.29 1.02
N LYS A 85 -1.60 -13.60 2.32
CA LYS A 85 -2.41 -12.96 3.37
C LYS A 85 -2.10 -11.46 3.50
N GLU A 86 -0.83 -11.08 3.39
CA GLU A 86 -0.43 -9.67 3.43
C GLU A 86 -0.99 -8.92 2.22
N LEU A 87 -0.90 -9.48 1.01
CA LEU A 87 -1.50 -8.88 -0.19
C LEU A 87 -3.02 -8.76 -0.09
N VAL A 88 -3.70 -9.82 0.36
CA VAL A 88 -5.16 -9.79 0.60
C VAL A 88 -5.52 -8.71 1.61
N SER A 89 -4.67 -8.44 2.60
CA SER A 89 -4.95 -7.41 3.61
C SER A 89 -5.02 -5.98 3.05
N ILE A 90 -4.47 -5.73 1.85
CA ILE A 90 -4.51 -4.43 1.16
C ILE A 90 -5.52 -4.40 0.01
N VAL A 91 -6.26 -5.49 -0.23
CA VAL A 91 -7.37 -5.52 -1.19
C VAL A 91 -8.55 -4.72 -0.65
N ASP A 92 -9.14 -3.88 -1.49
CA ASP A 92 -10.43 -3.24 -1.23
C ASP A 92 -11.53 -3.90 -2.06
N TYR A 93 -12.27 -4.83 -1.46
CA TYR A 93 -13.33 -5.59 -2.12
C TYR A 93 -14.57 -4.77 -2.51
N ARG A 94 -14.62 -3.47 -2.17
CA ARG A 94 -15.66 -2.55 -2.66
C ARG A 94 -15.30 -1.95 -4.02
N SER A 95 -14.04 -2.08 -4.43
CA SER A 95 -13.49 -1.57 -5.68
C SER A 95 -13.15 -2.75 -6.60
N HIS A 96 -13.17 -2.50 -7.91
CA HIS A 96 -12.71 -3.44 -8.92
C HIS A 96 -11.96 -2.68 -10.01
N GLY A 97 -10.98 -3.33 -10.62
CA GLY A 97 -10.22 -2.76 -11.73
C GLY A 97 -9.51 -1.42 -11.46
N PRO A 98 -8.72 -1.22 -10.38
CA PRO A 98 -8.22 -2.24 -9.45
C PRO A 98 -8.94 -2.27 -8.08
N ALA A 99 -8.97 -3.44 -7.45
CA ALA A 99 -9.50 -3.72 -6.11
C ALA A 99 -8.52 -3.30 -4.99
N ILE A 100 -8.17 -2.01 -4.94
CA ILE A 100 -7.28 -1.40 -3.94
C ILE A 100 -7.62 0.08 -3.76
N ASP A 101 -7.27 0.68 -2.62
CA ASP A 101 -7.34 2.12 -2.45
C ASP A 101 -6.28 2.81 -3.32
N THR A 102 -6.70 3.34 -4.48
CA THR A 102 -5.81 3.98 -5.47
C THR A 102 -5.30 5.34 -5.04
N ALA A 103 -5.89 5.97 -4.01
CA ALA A 103 -5.33 7.19 -3.43
C ALA A 103 -4.09 6.88 -2.58
N VAL A 104 -4.12 5.75 -1.87
CA VAL A 104 -3.00 5.25 -1.06
C VAL A 104 -1.95 4.56 -1.94
N PHE A 105 -2.36 3.69 -2.86
CA PHE A 105 -1.51 2.89 -3.74
C PHE A 105 -1.70 3.30 -5.22
N PRO A 106 -1.22 4.49 -5.62
CA PRO A 106 -1.44 5.02 -6.96
C PRO A 106 -0.77 4.17 -8.04
N GLY A 107 -1.39 4.14 -9.22
CA GLY A 107 -0.86 3.44 -10.40
C GLY A 107 -0.81 1.93 -10.27
N THR A 108 -1.54 1.33 -9.32
CA THR A 108 -1.67 -0.13 -9.24
C THR A 108 -2.49 -0.63 -10.42
N PRO A 109 -1.94 -1.50 -11.29
CA PRO A 109 -2.71 -2.09 -12.38
C PRO A 109 -3.62 -3.22 -11.89
N SER A 110 -4.68 -3.49 -12.66
CA SER A 110 -5.58 -4.64 -12.48
C SER A 110 -4.92 -5.94 -12.95
N GLU A 111 -3.80 -6.29 -12.31
CA GLU A 111 -2.94 -7.42 -12.65
C GLU A 111 -2.65 -8.29 -11.42
N ALA A 112 -1.99 -9.43 -11.65
CA ALA A 112 -1.53 -10.34 -10.61
C ALA A 112 -0.19 -9.92 -10.00
N PHE A 113 -0.04 -10.19 -8.71
CA PHE A 113 1.14 -9.90 -7.92
C PHE A 113 1.66 -11.15 -7.23
N TRP A 114 2.97 -11.34 -7.27
CA TRP A 114 3.65 -12.43 -6.59
C TRP A 114 3.46 -12.40 -5.09
N SER A 115 3.29 -13.59 -4.52
CA SER A 115 3.38 -13.80 -3.09
C SER A 115 4.46 -14.82 -2.69
N SER A 116 4.87 -14.75 -1.43
CA SER A 116 5.91 -15.56 -0.81
C SER A 116 5.47 -16.98 -0.43
N GLY A 117 4.20 -17.37 -0.66
CA GLY A 117 3.71 -18.73 -0.42
C GLY A 117 3.94 -19.68 -1.60
N ASN A 118 4.70 -20.76 -1.38
CA ASN A 118 4.84 -21.84 -2.35
C ASN A 118 3.56 -22.69 -2.41
N ASN A 119 3.21 -23.22 -3.59
CA ASN A 119 2.16 -24.24 -3.69
C ASN A 119 2.78 -25.59 -4.13
N PRO A 120 2.95 -26.55 -3.21
CA PRO A 120 3.57 -27.83 -3.54
C PRO A 120 2.75 -28.69 -4.52
N ASN A 121 1.46 -28.39 -4.70
CA ASN A 121 0.57 -29.15 -5.58
C ASN A 121 0.69 -28.75 -7.06
N ILE A 122 1.41 -27.66 -7.37
CA ILE A 122 1.57 -27.16 -8.74
C ILE A 122 3.07 -26.93 -8.98
N GLY A 123 3.88 -27.99 -8.99
CA GLY A 123 5.29 -27.94 -9.36
C GLY A 123 6.06 -26.74 -8.77
N SER A 124 6.65 -25.89 -9.62
CA SER A 124 7.35 -24.65 -9.25
C SER A 124 6.43 -23.43 -9.07
N GLY A 125 5.12 -23.65 -9.00
CA GLY A 125 4.10 -22.62 -8.92
C GLY A 125 3.95 -22.00 -7.53
N ARG A 126 3.58 -20.72 -7.53
CA ARG A 126 3.40 -19.91 -6.32
C ARG A 126 2.05 -19.23 -6.29
N TRP A 127 1.61 -18.89 -5.09
CA TRP A 127 0.40 -18.10 -4.92
C TRP A 127 0.61 -16.68 -5.44
N ILE A 128 -0.40 -16.18 -6.14
CA ILE A 128 -0.51 -14.79 -6.59
C ILE A 128 -1.84 -14.21 -6.08
N VAL A 129 -1.88 -12.90 -5.90
CA VAL A 129 -3.13 -12.16 -5.65
C VAL A 129 -3.34 -11.21 -6.81
N GLU A 130 -4.53 -11.24 -7.41
CA GLU A 130 -4.91 -10.35 -8.49
C GLU A 130 -5.68 -9.14 -7.96
N PHE A 131 -5.39 -7.96 -8.50
CA PHE A 131 -6.06 -6.71 -8.11
C PHE A 131 -7.14 -6.27 -9.11
N ASP A 132 -7.63 -7.09 -10.04
CA ASP A 132 -8.92 -6.85 -10.70
C ASP A 132 -10.06 -6.99 -9.68
N ARG A 133 -10.06 -8.05 -8.85
CA ARG A 133 -11.14 -8.34 -7.87
C ARG A 133 -10.66 -8.88 -6.51
N GLY A 134 -9.35 -9.09 -6.33
CA GLY A 134 -8.80 -9.57 -5.06
C GLY A 134 -8.77 -11.09 -4.90
N ALA A 135 -8.85 -11.85 -6.00
CA ALA A 135 -8.78 -13.30 -5.99
C ALA A 135 -7.33 -13.81 -5.80
N THR A 136 -7.22 -15.03 -5.28
CA THR A 136 -5.93 -15.71 -5.06
C THR A 136 -5.83 -16.92 -5.98
N HIS A 137 -4.74 -17.01 -6.74
CA HIS A 137 -4.51 -18.08 -7.73
C HIS A 137 -3.11 -18.66 -7.60
N ASN A 138 -2.85 -19.73 -8.35
CA ASN A 138 -1.51 -20.25 -8.54
C ASN A 138 -0.96 -19.89 -9.90
N ASN A 139 0.32 -19.63 -9.97
CA ASN A 139 0.97 -19.19 -11.18
C ASN A 139 2.46 -19.57 -11.21
N ASN A 140 2.99 -19.78 -12.41
CA ASN A 140 4.41 -20.01 -12.67
C ASN A 140 4.95 -19.09 -13.79
N LEU A 141 4.12 -18.21 -14.35
CA LEU A 141 4.51 -17.24 -15.37
C LEU A 141 4.93 -15.90 -14.74
N PRO A 142 5.74 -15.06 -15.39
CA PRO A 142 6.13 -13.77 -14.83
C PRO A 142 4.93 -12.87 -14.51
N VAL A 143 4.89 -12.30 -13.29
CA VAL A 143 3.89 -11.31 -12.86
C VAL A 143 4.56 -10.21 -12.02
N ARG A 144 3.79 -9.19 -11.61
CA ARG A 144 4.31 -8.05 -10.85
C ARG A 144 4.66 -8.40 -9.42
N VAL A 145 5.32 -7.49 -8.72
CA VAL A 145 5.57 -7.59 -7.28
C VAL A 145 5.44 -6.22 -6.61
N ARG A 146 4.92 -6.19 -5.39
CA ARG A 146 4.94 -5.02 -4.51
C ARG A 146 5.62 -5.45 -3.22
N CYS A 147 6.79 -4.90 -2.94
CA CYS A 147 7.58 -5.36 -1.80
C CYS A 147 7.00 -4.84 -0.47
N VAL A 148 7.22 -5.61 0.58
CA VAL A 148 6.84 -5.30 1.96
C VAL A 148 8.02 -5.53 2.90
N ARG A 149 7.99 -4.91 4.08
CA ARG A 149 8.95 -5.10 5.18
C ARG A 149 8.25 -4.99 6.54
#